data_AF-I2FZR5-F1
#
_entry.id   AF-I2FZR5-F1
#
_cell.length_a   1.000
_cell.length_b   1.000
_cell.length_c   1.000
_cell.angle_alpha   90.00
_cell.angle_beta   90.00
_cell.angle_gamma   90.00
#
_symmetry.space_group_name_H-M   'P 1'
#
loop_
_entity.id
_entity.type
_entity.pdbx_description
1 polymer ?
#
loop_
_entity_poly.entity_id
_entity_poly.type
_entity_poly.pdbx_seq_one_letter_code
_entity_poly.pdbx_strand_id
1 'polypeptide(L)'
;MALSIFVPIGYVATLVVSMLVFSRIYRRRSALNMAKSYQPWFPEGHEARDIYQTLVAADPPAPEAVLKAALLNRAMTDVRRITRMRDDKQALGTLLEKGSIGDETMARFALAEKELEAEILDVVSEANTFREGWGQLIFPTASEMVAHLKHKEVYYEIQRQRAAEVKKLEDEGKPVPKATVELPPLVTPSGTKIEIQGGPAAAGGPAVAGEPMPPGGGPVPNGPNGPGISLPMTGSGADARVTLPNGLQIHPAQLAAIMQGPLPPNLAPQQAAMLMQARAQLQALQEQAMAQAQAQGHEQDEETKAVSGAREETLSEAKKETNAAPASKTATVEDGGDDA
;
A
#
# COMPACT_ATOMS: atom_id res chain seq x y z
N MET A 1 -55.29 15.39 36.61
CA MET A 1 -53.92 15.79 36.99
C MET A 1 -52.83 15.26 36.03
N ALA A 2 -53.14 14.89 34.77
CA ALA A 2 -52.14 14.34 33.84
C ALA A 2 -51.51 15.39 32.89
N LEU A 3 -52.06 16.62 32.83
CA LEU A 3 -51.61 17.66 31.91
C LEU A 3 -50.22 18.24 32.21
N SER A 4 -49.66 18.07 33.42
CA SER A 4 -48.40 18.76 33.79
C SER A 4 -47.12 18.08 33.29
N ILE A 5 -47.12 16.76 33.06
CA ILE A 5 -45.91 16.04 32.63
C ILE A 5 -45.79 15.87 31.12
N PHE A 6 -46.93 15.80 30.40
CA PHE A 6 -46.92 15.71 28.95
C PHE A 6 -46.52 17.03 28.26
N VAL A 7 -46.78 18.17 28.90
CA VAL A 7 -46.40 19.49 28.38
C VAL A 7 -44.87 19.65 28.24
N PRO A 8 -44.03 19.41 29.26
CA PRO A 8 -42.58 19.49 29.12
C PRO A 8 -42.02 18.42 28.17
N ILE A 9 -42.58 17.21 28.17
CA ILE A 9 -42.17 16.14 27.23
C ILE A 9 -42.49 16.55 25.78
N GLY A 10 -43.69 17.10 25.54
CA GLY A 10 -44.09 17.60 24.21
C GLY A 10 -43.21 18.77 23.72
N TYR A 11 -42.80 19.65 24.64
CA TYR A 11 -41.86 20.73 24.34
C TYR A 11 -40.48 20.20 23.90
N VAL A 12 -39.92 19.24 24.65
CA VAL A 12 -38.64 18.62 24.27
C VAL A 12 -38.78 17.85 22.96
N ALA A 13 -39.86 17.09 22.77
CA ALA A 13 -40.08 16.33 21.54
C ALA A 13 -40.18 17.25 20.31
N THR A 14 -40.88 18.38 20.41
CA THR A 14 -40.98 19.37 19.32
C THR A 14 -39.63 20.06 19.04
N LEU A 15 -38.82 20.34 20.07
CA LEU A 15 -37.45 20.82 19.88
C LEU A 15 -36.56 19.78 19.19
N VAL A 16 -36.63 18.51 19.59
CA VAL A 16 -35.83 17.44 18.97
C VAL A 16 -36.24 17.24 17.52
N VAL A 17 -37.55 17.17 17.23
CA VAL A 17 -38.04 17.02 15.85
C VAL A 17 -37.62 18.21 14.98
N SER A 18 -37.78 19.44 15.46
CA SER A 18 -37.37 20.64 14.71
C SER A 18 -35.85 20.69 14.49
N MET A 19 -35.04 20.32 15.49
CA MET A 19 -33.59 20.20 15.38
C MET A 19 -33.17 19.12 14.37
N LEU A 20 -33.82 17.96 14.38
CA LEU A 20 -33.51 16.87 13.43
C LEU A 20 -33.87 17.25 12.00
N VAL A 21 -35.04 17.87 11.79
CA VAL A 21 -35.46 18.37 10.47
C VAL A 21 -34.50 19.43 9.97
N PHE A 22 -34.14 20.40 10.82
CA PHE A 22 -33.18 21.45 10.46
C PHE A 22 -31.79 20.87 10.16
N SER A 23 -31.26 19.97 11.01
CA SER A 23 -29.98 19.30 10.80
C SER A 23 -29.95 18.53 9.48
N ARG A 24 -31.02 17.81 9.16
CA ARG A 24 -31.13 17.07 7.89
C ARG A 24 -31.16 18.00 6.69
N ILE A 25 -31.93 19.08 6.73
CA ILE A 25 -32.00 20.07 5.63
C ILE A 25 -30.66 20.78 5.47
N TYR A 26 -30.05 21.23 6.57
CA TYR A 26 -28.77 21.91 6.55
C TYR A 26 -27.64 21.02 6.03
N ARG A 27 -27.51 19.78 6.52
CA ARG A 27 -26.50 18.83 6.02
C ARG A 27 -26.73 18.50 4.55
N ARG A 28 -27.99 18.32 4.12
CA ARG A 28 -28.31 18.09 2.69
C ARG A 28 -27.93 19.30 1.83
N ARG A 29 -28.23 20.52 2.27
CA ARG A 29 -27.91 21.74 1.53
C ARG A 29 -26.41 22.02 1.50
N SER A 30 -25.71 21.78 2.61
CA SER A 30 -24.26 21.87 2.72
C SER A 30 -23.57 20.89 1.77
N ALA A 31 -24.00 19.62 1.74
CA ALA A 31 -23.47 18.63 0.80
C ALA A 31 -23.72 19.01 -0.67
N LEU A 32 -24.92 19.54 -1.00
CA LEU A 32 -25.22 20.02 -2.35
C LEU A 32 -24.37 21.22 -2.76
N ASN A 33 -24.07 22.13 -1.83
CA ASN A 33 -23.21 23.27 -2.11
C ASN A 33 -21.76 22.83 -2.35
N MET A 34 -21.25 21.87 -1.58
CA MET A 34 -19.93 21.27 -1.83
C MET A 34 -19.87 20.51 -3.16
N ALA A 35 -20.95 19.82 -3.53
CA ALA A 35 -21.03 19.15 -4.84
C ALA A 35 -21.02 20.15 -6.01
N LYS A 36 -21.62 21.33 -5.85
CA LYS A 36 -21.62 22.39 -6.87
C LYS A 36 -20.27 23.10 -7.01
N SER A 37 -19.51 23.21 -5.91
CA SER A 37 -18.16 23.77 -5.91
C SER A 37 -17.08 22.74 -6.23
N TYR A 38 -17.48 21.49 -6.54
CA TYR A 38 -16.55 20.42 -6.86
C TYR A 38 -15.76 20.74 -8.14
N GLN A 39 -14.45 20.80 -7.98
CA GLN A 39 -13.48 20.80 -9.06
C GLN A 39 -12.48 19.68 -8.76
N PRO A 40 -12.23 18.76 -9.70
CA PRO A 40 -11.22 17.72 -9.53
C PRO A 40 -9.87 18.34 -9.18
N TRP A 41 -9.17 17.77 -8.18
CA TRP A 41 -7.85 18.27 -7.79
C TRP A 41 -6.82 18.10 -8.90
N PHE A 42 -6.94 17.03 -9.68
CA PHE A 42 -6.14 16.77 -10.87
C PHE A 42 -6.94 17.10 -12.13
N PRO A 43 -6.66 18.21 -12.83
CA PRO A 43 -7.45 18.64 -13.99
C PRO A 43 -7.25 17.76 -15.22
N GLU A 44 -6.15 17.01 -15.29
CA GLU A 44 -5.78 16.14 -16.42
C GLU A 44 -6.65 14.88 -16.52
N GLY A 45 -7.58 14.65 -15.57
CA GLY A 45 -8.36 13.40 -15.52
C GLY A 45 -7.49 12.19 -15.22
N HIS A 46 -8.03 10.97 -15.29
CA HIS A 46 -7.27 9.73 -15.05
C HIS A 46 -7.13 8.88 -16.32
N GLU A 47 -6.40 9.39 -17.32
CA GLU A 47 -6.24 8.74 -18.63
C GLU A 47 -5.82 7.26 -18.53
N ALA A 48 -4.85 6.92 -17.69
CA ALA A 48 -4.38 5.53 -17.56
C ALA A 48 -5.48 4.55 -17.07
N ARG A 49 -6.44 5.04 -16.28
CA ARG A 49 -7.58 4.27 -15.79
C ARG A 49 -8.61 4.13 -16.89
N ASP A 50 -8.89 5.21 -17.61
CA ASP A 50 -9.83 5.21 -18.73
C ASP A 50 -9.36 4.27 -19.85
N ILE A 51 -8.05 4.27 -20.15
CA ILE A 51 -7.43 3.33 -21.09
C ILE A 51 -7.63 1.89 -20.60
N TYR A 52 -7.34 1.61 -19.33
CA TYR A 52 -7.52 0.28 -18.77
C TYR A 52 -8.98 -0.19 -18.83
N GLN A 53 -9.93 0.65 -18.42
CA GLN A 53 -11.36 0.33 -18.47
C GLN A 53 -11.84 0.10 -19.90
N THR A 54 -11.34 0.88 -20.85
CA THR A 54 -11.62 0.68 -22.28
C THR A 54 -11.07 -0.65 -22.77
N LEU A 55 -9.87 -1.04 -22.34
CA LEU A 55 -9.27 -2.34 -22.68
C LEU A 55 -10.02 -3.53 -22.06
N VAL A 56 -10.55 -3.36 -20.85
CA VAL A 56 -11.38 -4.37 -20.17
C VAL A 56 -12.75 -4.51 -20.87
N ALA A 57 -13.32 -3.41 -21.34
CA ALA A 57 -14.60 -3.38 -22.04
C ALA A 57 -14.50 -3.71 -23.54
N ALA A 58 -13.29 -3.86 -24.09
CA ALA A 58 -13.08 -4.11 -25.52
C ALA A 58 -13.53 -5.53 -25.93
N ASP A 59 -14.13 -5.63 -27.12
CA ASP A 59 -14.50 -6.88 -27.77
C ASP A 59 -13.86 -6.91 -29.18
N PRO A 60 -12.92 -7.83 -29.49
CA PRO A 60 -12.49 -9.01 -28.73
C PRO A 60 -11.67 -8.67 -27.47
N PRO A 61 -11.64 -9.58 -26.46
CA PRO A 61 -10.97 -9.34 -25.19
C PRO A 61 -9.47 -9.10 -25.39
N ALA A 62 -8.95 -8.04 -24.77
CA ALA A 62 -7.54 -7.72 -24.80
C ALA A 62 -6.70 -8.86 -24.17
N PRO A 63 -5.50 -9.14 -24.69
CA PRO A 63 -4.62 -10.14 -24.09
C PRO A 63 -4.29 -9.80 -22.63
N GLU A 64 -4.25 -10.81 -21.77
CA GLU A 64 -4.00 -10.64 -20.34
C GLU A 64 -2.68 -9.91 -20.04
N ALA A 65 -1.64 -10.12 -20.87
CA ALA A 65 -0.37 -9.41 -20.76
C ALA A 65 -0.51 -7.89 -20.96
N VAL A 66 -1.39 -7.46 -21.87
CA VAL A 66 -1.67 -6.05 -22.13
C VAL A 66 -2.46 -5.45 -20.97
N LEU A 67 -3.44 -6.18 -20.43
CA LEU A 67 -4.21 -5.74 -19.26
C LEU A 67 -3.33 -5.56 -18.02
N LYS A 68 -2.41 -6.49 -17.75
CA LYS A 68 -1.44 -6.37 -16.65
C LYS A 68 -0.52 -5.17 -16.84
N ALA A 69 -0.05 -4.92 -18.06
CA ALA A 69 0.78 -3.77 -18.37
C ALA A 69 0.00 -2.44 -18.22
N ALA A 70 -1.27 -2.41 -18.64
CA ALA A 70 -2.14 -1.26 -18.47
C ALA A 70 -2.44 -0.99 -16.99
N LEU A 71 -2.72 -2.02 -16.19
CA LEU A 71 -2.91 -1.89 -14.73
C LEU A 71 -1.64 -1.36 -14.05
N LEU A 72 -0.46 -1.82 -14.47
CA LEU A 72 0.81 -1.31 -13.95
C LEU A 72 1.02 0.17 -14.34
N ASN A 73 0.57 0.59 -15.52
CA ASN A 73 0.61 2.00 -15.93
C ASN A 73 -0.35 2.87 -15.11
N ARG A 74 -1.55 2.36 -14.83
CA ARG A 74 -2.50 2.96 -13.88
C ARG A 74 -1.83 3.16 -12.51
N ALA A 75 -1.25 2.11 -11.93
CA ALA A 75 -0.51 2.19 -10.66
C ALA A 75 0.67 3.18 -10.69
N MET A 76 1.42 3.26 -11.79
CA MET A 76 2.50 4.27 -11.94
C MET A 76 1.96 5.70 -11.93
N THR A 77 0.79 5.94 -12.52
CA THR A 77 0.12 7.24 -12.51
C THR A 77 -0.33 7.59 -11.09
N ASP A 78 -0.88 6.64 -10.35
CA ASP A 78 -1.25 6.81 -8.94
C ASP A 78 -0.04 7.14 -8.07
N VAL A 79 1.10 6.46 -8.25
CA VAL A 79 2.33 6.78 -7.50
C VAL A 79 2.80 8.22 -7.75
N ARG A 80 2.71 8.71 -8.99
CA ARG A 80 3.03 10.12 -9.30
C ARG A 80 2.09 11.07 -8.56
N ARG A 81 0.79 10.75 -8.52
CA ARG A 81 -0.22 11.53 -7.77
C ARG A 81 0.03 11.49 -6.28
N ILE A 82 0.33 10.33 -5.70
CA ILE A 82 0.67 10.19 -4.27
C ILE A 82 1.85 11.09 -3.91
N THR A 83 2.91 11.06 -4.72
CA THR A 83 4.10 11.88 -4.49
C THR A 83 3.74 13.36 -4.52
N ARG A 84 2.97 13.79 -5.53
CA ARG A 84 2.52 15.18 -5.67
C ARG A 84 1.60 15.60 -4.52
N MET A 85 0.62 14.77 -4.14
CA MET A 85 -0.29 15.03 -3.00
C MET A 85 0.48 15.20 -1.71
N ARG A 86 1.49 14.36 -1.45
CA ARG A 86 2.30 14.46 -0.24
C ARG A 86 3.07 15.78 -0.16
N ASP A 87 3.66 16.18 -1.27
CA ASP A 87 4.41 17.44 -1.35
C ASP A 87 3.45 18.65 -1.23
N ASP A 88 2.28 18.58 -1.88
CA ASP A 88 1.21 19.59 -1.79
C ASP A 88 0.67 19.70 -0.34
N LYS A 89 0.49 18.58 0.38
CA LYS A 89 0.00 18.56 1.77
C LYS A 89 0.88 19.40 2.70
N GLN A 90 2.19 19.29 2.55
CA GLN A 90 3.16 20.05 3.35
C GLN A 90 3.09 21.55 3.00
N ALA A 91 3.02 21.88 1.71
CA ALA A 91 2.92 23.27 1.26
C ALA A 91 1.60 23.94 1.70
N LEU A 92 0.47 23.23 1.56
CA LEU A 92 -0.86 23.71 1.93
C LEU A 92 -0.97 23.95 3.44
N GLY A 93 -0.39 23.10 4.28
CA GLY A 93 -0.36 23.31 5.73
C GLY A 93 0.26 24.66 6.10
N THR A 94 1.40 24.99 5.48
CA THR A 94 2.07 26.29 5.70
C THR A 94 1.26 27.47 5.17
N LEU A 95 0.56 27.31 4.05
CA LEU A 95 -0.24 28.37 3.43
C LEU A 95 -1.55 28.64 4.18
N LEU A 96 -2.13 27.61 4.80
CA LEU A 96 -3.30 27.72 5.66
C LEU A 96 -2.98 28.51 6.94
N GLU A 97 -1.87 28.21 7.60
CA GLU A 97 -1.42 28.96 8.79
C GLU A 97 -1.19 30.45 8.50
N LYS A 98 -0.77 30.76 7.27
CA LYS A 98 -0.59 32.14 6.79
C LYS A 98 -1.91 32.83 6.39
N GLY A 99 -3.03 32.12 6.38
CA GLY A 99 -4.34 32.64 5.95
C GLY A 99 -4.42 32.96 4.45
N SER A 100 -3.46 32.47 3.65
CA SER A 100 -3.39 32.73 2.20
C SER A 100 -4.31 31.82 1.36
N ILE A 101 -4.81 30.74 1.98
CA ILE A 101 -5.72 29.74 1.40
C ILE A 101 -6.93 29.59 2.31
N GLY A 102 -8.12 29.42 1.73
CA GLY A 102 -9.36 29.20 2.48
C GLY A 102 -9.59 27.72 2.84
N ASP A 103 -10.40 27.48 3.88
CA ASP A 103 -10.75 26.14 4.37
C ASP A 103 -11.40 25.24 3.32
N GLU A 104 -12.10 25.83 2.35
CA GLU A 104 -12.71 25.11 1.23
C GLU A 104 -11.65 24.38 0.37
N THR A 105 -10.47 24.96 0.16
CA THR A 105 -9.39 24.30 -0.58
C THR A 105 -8.85 23.11 0.20
N MET A 106 -8.75 23.22 1.53
CA MET A 106 -8.31 22.13 2.39
C MET A 106 -9.33 20.99 2.41
N ALA A 107 -10.62 21.31 2.45
CA ALA A 107 -11.69 20.32 2.34
C ALA A 107 -11.64 19.58 0.98
N ARG A 108 -11.38 20.30 -0.12
CA ARG A 108 -11.20 19.70 -1.45
C ARG A 108 -9.97 18.80 -1.52
N PHE A 109 -8.85 19.24 -0.95
CA PHE A 109 -7.64 18.42 -0.88
C PHE A 109 -7.89 17.12 -0.10
N ALA A 110 -8.58 17.18 1.03
CA ALA A 110 -8.94 15.99 1.81
C ALA A 110 -9.88 15.04 1.05
N LEU A 111 -10.81 15.58 0.25
CA LEU A 111 -11.66 14.77 -0.62
C LEU A 111 -10.84 14.06 -1.70
N ALA A 112 -9.90 14.77 -2.34
CA ALA A 112 -9.02 14.19 -3.35
C ALA A 112 -8.06 13.13 -2.76
N GLU A 113 -7.61 13.31 -1.51
CA GLU A 113 -6.84 12.29 -0.78
C GLU A 113 -7.67 11.01 -0.60
N LYS A 114 -8.95 11.14 -0.21
CA LYS A 114 -9.87 10.00 -0.09
C LYS A 114 -10.19 9.33 -1.42
N GLU A 115 -10.34 10.10 -2.49
CA GLU A 115 -10.54 9.56 -3.84
C GLU A 115 -9.32 8.77 -4.31
N LEU A 116 -8.11 9.28 -4.08
CA LEU A 116 -6.87 8.57 -4.40
C LEU A 116 -6.68 7.32 -3.54
N GLU A 117 -7.01 7.36 -2.25
CA GLU A 117 -7.02 6.16 -1.38
C GLU A 117 -7.97 5.08 -1.91
N ALA A 118 -9.17 5.47 -2.35
CA ALA A 118 -10.13 4.54 -2.93
C ALA A 118 -9.61 3.91 -4.24
N GLU A 119 -8.99 4.73 -5.11
CA GLU A 119 -8.37 4.27 -6.36
C GLU A 119 -7.23 3.28 -6.09
N ILE A 120 -6.37 3.54 -5.08
CA ILE A 120 -5.31 2.61 -4.68
C ILE A 120 -5.89 1.26 -4.25
N LEU A 121 -6.94 1.27 -3.44
CA LEU A 121 -7.60 0.03 -2.99
C LEU A 121 -8.22 -0.75 -4.16
N ASP A 122 -8.82 -0.04 -5.12
CA ASP A 122 -9.37 -0.62 -6.34
C ASP A 122 -8.26 -1.32 -7.14
N VAL A 123 -7.14 -0.64 -7.41
CA VAL A 123 -5.97 -1.20 -8.12
C VAL A 123 -5.37 -2.42 -7.40
N VAL A 124 -5.26 -2.38 -6.06
CA VAL A 124 -4.80 -3.52 -5.27
C VAL A 124 -5.76 -4.71 -5.40
N SER A 125 -7.06 -4.45 -5.34
CA SER A 125 -8.08 -5.49 -5.46
C SER A 125 -8.06 -6.12 -6.87
N GLU A 126 -7.99 -5.31 -7.92
CA GLU A 126 -7.86 -5.76 -9.30
C GLU A 126 -6.58 -6.55 -9.54
N ALA A 127 -5.44 -6.10 -9.01
CA ALA A 127 -4.19 -6.84 -9.11
C ALA A 127 -4.31 -8.25 -8.49
N ASN A 128 -5.00 -8.37 -7.36
CA ASN A 128 -5.24 -9.67 -6.73
C ASN A 128 -6.16 -10.58 -7.56
N THR A 129 -7.03 -10.02 -8.43
CA THR A 129 -7.84 -10.84 -9.36
C THR A 129 -7.00 -11.49 -10.45
N PHE A 130 -5.90 -10.84 -10.88
CA PHE A 130 -4.98 -11.42 -11.87
C PHE A 130 -4.06 -12.47 -11.23
N ARG A 131 -3.51 -12.16 -10.05
CA ARG A 131 -2.66 -13.07 -9.28
C ARG A 131 -2.76 -12.73 -7.79
N GLU A 132 -3.04 -13.75 -6.99
CA GLU A 132 -3.06 -13.61 -5.53
C GLU A 132 -1.73 -13.07 -5.01
N GLY A 133 -1.78 -12.08 -4.11
CA GLY A 133 -0.62 -11.42 -3.54
C GLY A 133 0.05 -10.36 -4.44
N TRP A 134 -0.37 -10.21 -5.70
CA TRP A 134 0.22 -9.19 -6.58
C TRP A 134 -0.11 -7.76 -6.13
N GLY A 135 -1.26 -7.55 -5.48
CA GLY A 135 -1.64 -6.24 -4.95
C GLY A 135 -0.65 -5.66 -3.94
N GLN A 136 0.10 -6.50 -3.21
CA GLN A 136 1.15 -6.03 -2.28
C GLN A 136 2.42 -5.58 -3.00
N LEU A 137 2.66 -6.11 -4.21
CA LEU A 137 3.89 -5.88 -4.97
C LEU A 137 3.75 -4.80 -6.05
N ILE A 138 2.51 -4.54 -6.52
CA ILE A 138 2.26 -3.66 -7.67
C ILE A 138 2.72 -2.22 -7.42
N PHE A 139 2.43 -1.64 -6.26
CA PHE A 139 2.80 -0.26 -5.92
C PHE A 139 4.31 -0.08 -5.66
N PRO A 140 5.00 -0.96 -4.90
CA PRO A 140 6.45 -0.94 -4.81
C PRO A 140 7.12 -1.03 -6.18
N THR A 141 6.66 -1.94 -7.04
CA THR A 141 7.20 -2.11 -8.40
C THR A 141 6.95 -0.86 -9.25
N ALA A 142 5.73 -0.31 -9.20
CA ALA A 142 5.38 0.93 -9.90
C ALA A 142 6.22 2.12 -9.43
N SER A 143 6.54 2.19 -8.13
CA SER A 143 7.41 3.23 -7.57
C SER A 143 8.82 3.19 -8.15
N GLU A 144 9.43 2.01 -8.21
CA GLU A 144 10.74 1.82 -8.83
C GLU A 144 10.71 2.17 -10.33
N MET A 145 9.64 1.80 -11.04
CA MET A 145 9.48 2.15 -12.45
C MET A 145 9.34 3.66 -12.67
N VAL A 146 8.58 4.36 -11.83
CA VAL A 146 8.44 5.82 -11.89
C VAL A 146 9.80 6.49 -11.61
N ALA A 147 10.54 6.02 -10.61
CA ALA A 147 11.88 6.53 -10.31
C ALA A 147 12.85 6.31 -11.49
N HIS A 148 12.85 5.12 -12.08
CA HIS A 148 13.66 4.80 -13.25
C HIS A 148 13.30 5.69 -14.46
N LEU A 149 12.01 5.90 -14.73
CA LEU A 149 11.57 6.80 -15.81
C LEU A 149 12.03 8.24 -15.57
N LYS A 150 11.95 8.73 -14.34
CA LYS A 150 12.43 10.07 -13.96
C LYS A 150 13.95 10.20 -14.19
N HIS A 151 14.73 9.19 -13.81
CA HIS A 151 16.18 9.21 -14.06
C HIS A 151 16.50 9.18 -15.56
N LYS A 152 15.76 8.38 -16.34
CA LYS A 152 15.91 8.30 -17.79
C LYS A 152 15.57 9.63 -18.47
N GLU A 153 14.51 10.31 -18.03
CA GLU A 153 14.13 11.64 -18.53
C GLU A 153 15.24 12.66 -18.28
N VAL A 154 15.75 12.76 -17.05
CA VAL A 154 16.87 13.65 -16.70
C VAL A 154 18.10 13.34 -17.53
N TYR A 155 18.42 12.05 -17.72
CA TYR A 155 19.57 11.64 -18.50
C TYR A 155 19.50 12.11 -19.97
N TYR A 156 18.35 11.92 -20.63
CA TYR A 156 18.19 12.39 -22.02
C TYR A 156 18.11 13.91 -22.13
N GLU A 157 17.49 14.56 -21.15
CA GLU A 157 17.39 16.02 -21.12
C GLU A 157 18.77 16.67 -20.97
N ILE A 158 19.72 16.07 -20.23
CA ILE A 158 21.12 16.53 -20.18
C ILE A 158 21.77 16.52 -21.57
N GLN A 159 21.53 15.46 -22.36
CA GLN A 159 22.06 15.39 -23.72
C GLN A 159 21.45 16.47 -24.63
N ARG A 160 20.13 16.69 -24.51
CA ARG A 160 19.41 17.71 -25.27
C ARG A 160 19.87 19.13 -24.91
N GLN A 161 19.98 19.43 -23.62
CA GLN A 161 20.46 20.73 -23.12
C GLN A 161 21.89 20.99 -23.56
N ARG A 162 22.76 19.97 -23.52
CA ARG A 162 24.12 20.08 -24.04
C ARG A 162 24.13 20.45 -25.52
N ALA A 163 23.34 19.76 -26.36
CA ALA A 163 23.28 20.08 -27.79
C ALA A 163 22.76 21.51 -28.05
N ALA A 164 21.76 21.96 -27.28
CA ALA A 164 21.22 23.31 -27.38
C ALA A 164 22.26 24.39 -26.97
N GLU A 165 22.99 24.15 -25.88
CA GLU A 165 24.02 25.08 -25.41
C GLU A 165 25.23 25.13 -26.35
N VAL A 166 25.65 23.98 -26.90
CA VAL A 166 26.71 23.92 -27.92
C VAL A 166 26.33 24.76 -29.13
N LYS A 167 25.12 24.59 -29.66
CA LYS A 167 24.62 25.39 -30.79
C LYS A 167 24.62 26.88 -30.48
N LYS A 168 24.16 27.26 -29.28
CA LYS A 168 24.15 28.67 -28.84
C LYS A 168 25.57 29.24 -28.77
N LEU A 169 26.54 28.47 -28.27
CA LEU A 169 27.94 28.90 -28.19
C LEU A 169 28.60 29.00 -29.58
N GLU A 170 28.23 28.11 -30.51
CA GLU A 170 28.65 28.18 -31.91
C GLU A 170 28.10 29.44 -32.60
N ASP A 171 26.82 29.74 -32.41
CA ASP A 171 26.17 30.96 -32.93
C ASP A 171 26.81 32.24 -32.34
N GLU A 172 27.22 32.20 -31.08
CA GLU A 172 27.94 33.30 -30.40
C GLU A 172 29.45 33.34 -30.70
N GLY A 173 29.99 32.41 -31.50
CA GLY A 173 31.41 32.33 -31.86
C GLY A 173 32.35 32.03 -30.69
N LYS A 174 31.85 31.47 -29.59
CA LYS A 174 32.61 31.13 -28.39
C LYS A 174 33.12 29.69 -28.47
N PRO A 175 34.28 29.37 -27.84
CA PRO A 175 34.82 28.02 -27.87
C PRO A 175 33.88 27.05 -27.14
N VAL A 176 33.54 25.94 -27.79
CA VAL A 176 32.70 24.89 -27.22
C VAL A 176 33.47 24.16 -26.11
N PRO A 177 32.98 24.16 -24.86
CA PRO A 177 33.64 23.46 -23.77
C PRO A 177 33.55 21.94 -23.98
N LYS A 178 34.71 21.28 -23.97
CA LYS A 178 34.77 19.80 -24.00
C LYS A 178 34.19 19.23 -22.72
N ALA A 179 33.37 18.19 -22.85
CA ALA A 179 32.78 17.48 -21.72
C ALA A 179 33.90 16.83 -20.88
N THR A 180 34.08 17.25 -19.63
CA THR A 180 34.97 16.54 -18.69
C THR A 180 34.37 15.22 -18.21
N VAL A 181 33.04 15.08 -18.31
CA VAL A 181 32.30 13.87 -17.95
C VAL A 181 31.53 13.40 -19.16
N GLU A 182 31.95 12.25 -19.71
CA GLU A 182 31.16 11.51 -20.68
C GLU A 182 30.06 10.76 -19.93
N LEU A 183 28.81 10.92 -20.35
CA LEU A 183 27.71 10.21 -19.71
C LEU A 183 27.82 8.72 -20.05
N PRO A 184 27.83 7.82 -19.05
CA PRO A 184 27.91 6.39 -19.32
C PRO A 184 26.68 5.95 -20.12
N PRO A 185 26.84 5.06 -21.13
CA PRO A 185 25.71 4.58 -21.91
C PRO A 185 24.67 3.96 -20.98
N LEU A 186 23.40 4.34 -21.16
CA LEU A 186 22.30 3.84 -20.35
C LEU A 186 22.18 2.33 -20.58
N VAL A 187 22.72 1.52 -19.66
CA VAL A 187 22.63 0.06 -19.73
C VAL A 187 21.21 -0.32 -19.35
N THR A 188 20.30 -0.33 -20.33
CA THR A 188 19.08 -1.12 -20.19
C THR A 188 19.53 -2.59 -20.17
N PRO A 189 19.15 -3.39 -19.16
CA PRO A 189 19.51 -4.80 -19.13
C PRO A 189 19.10 -5.47 -20.45
N SER A 190 20.02 -6.25 -21.02
CA SER A 190 19.87 -6.89 -22.32
C SER A 190 18.67 -7.84 -22.31
N GLY A 191 17.60 -7.49 -23.04
CA GLY A 191 16.39 -8.33 -23.12
C GLY A 191 15.21 -7.69 -23.84
N THR A 192 15.07 -6.36 -23.85
CA THR A 192 13.89 -5.70 -24.46
C THR A 192 14.21 -5.18 -25.87
N LYS A 193 14.50 -6.08 -26.80
CA LYS A 193 14.44 -5.76 -28.23
C LYS A 193 12.97 -5.88 -28.65
N ILE A 194 12.24 -4.77 -28.71
CA ILE A 194 10.90 -4.74 -29.29
C ILE A 194 11.09 -4.83 -30.80
N GLU A 195 11.12 -6.06 -31.33
CA GLU A 195 10.96 -6.29 -32.76
C GLU A 195 9.47 -6.20 -33.10
N ILE A 196 9.13 -5.19 -33.89
CA ILE A 196 7.79 -5.02 -34.45
C ILE A 196 7.64 -6.12 -35.51
N GLN A 197 7.01 -7.23 -35.14
CA GLN A 197 6.76 -8.38 -36.01
C GLN A 197 5.77 -8.00 -37.13
N GLY A 198 6.30 -7.67 -38.31
CA GLY A 198 5.57 -7.76 -39.57
C GLY A 198 5.36 -9.23 -39.96
N GLY A 199 4.20 -9.54 -40.54
CA GLY A 199 3.70 -10.89 -40.85
C GLY A 199 4.53 -11.74 -41.83
N PRO A 200 4.10 -12.98 -42.09
CA PRO A 200 4.98 -14.10 -42.41
C PRO A 200 5.29 -14.20 -43.91
N ALA A 201 6.57 -14.42 -44.22
CA ALA A 201 7.00 -15.00 -45.49
C ALA A 201 7.94 -16.16 -45.21
N ALA A 202 7.57 -17.32 -45.74
CA ALA A 202 8.25 -18.60 -45.63
C ALA A 202 9.61 -18.61 -46.35
N ALA A 203 10.59 -19.35 -45.81
CA ALA A 203 11.26 -20.47 -46.50
C ALA A 203 12.58 -20.87 -45.80
N GLY A 204 12.73 -22.19 -45.57
CA GLY A 204 13.99 -22.92 -45.78
C GLY A 204 14.97 -23.05 -44.61
N GLY A 205 15.06 -24.25 -44.01
CA GLY A 205 16.19 -24.70 -43.18
C GLY A 205 17.47 -24.97 -44.00
N PRO A 206 18.53 -25.61 -43.45
CA PRO A 206 18.44 -26.80 -42.59
C PRO A 206 19.35 -26.83 -41.34
N ALA A 207 19.07 -27.83 -40.50
CA ALA A 207 19.72 -28.17 -39.24
C ALA A 207 21.09 -28.85 -39.38
N VAL A 208 21.98 -28.69 -38.38
CA VAL A 208 23.02 -29.68 -38.04
C VAL A 208 23.33 -29.68 -36.52
N ALA A 209 22.98 -30.80 -35.89
CA ALA A 209 23.62 -31.61 -34.83
C ALA A 209 24.21 -31.01 -33.52
N GLY A 210 23.89 -31.68 -32.40
CA GLY A 210 24.88 -32.03 -31.36
C GLY A 210 24.50 -31.78 -29.90
N GLU A 211 23.92 -32.78 -29.23
CA GLU A 211 23.84 -32.99 -27.75
C GLU A 211 25.24 -33.01 -27.06
N PRO A 212 25.41 -33.03 -25.69
CA PRO A 212 24.47 -33.54 -24.67
C PRO A 212 24.33 -32.78 -23.34
N MET A 213 23.26 -33.13 -22.62
CA MET A 213 23.04 -32.85 -21.19
C MET A 213 24.00 -33.65 -20.27
N PRO A 214 24.26 -33.17 -19.05
CA PRO A 214 24.55 -34.03 -17.91
C PRO A 214 23.34 -34.22 -16.96
N PRO A 215 23.33 -35.32 -16.19
CA PRO A 215 22.13 -35.93 -15.60
C PRO A 215 21.79 -35.42 -14.20
N GLY A 216 20.58 -35.72 -13.77
CA GLY A 216 19.99 -35.27 -12.51
C GLY A 216 20.61 -35.81 -11.22
N GLY A 217 20.25 -35.15 -10.12
CA GLY A 217 20.42 -35.57 -8.74
C GLY A 217 19.23 -35.08 -7.94
N GLY A 218 18.60 -35.98 -7.19
CA GLY A 218 17.26 -35.87 -6.60
C GLY A 218 17.10 -34.95 -5.38
N PRO A 219 15.95 -35.07 -4.69
CA PRO A 219 15.45 -34.08 -3.75
C PRO A 219 16.09 -34.24 -2.37
N VAL A 220 16.30 -33.13 -1.68
CA VAL A 220 16.72 -33.11 -0.27
C VAL A 220 15.84 -32.17 0.56
N PRO A 221 15.70 -32.45 1.86
CA PRO A 221 14.41 -32.63 2.49
C PRO A 221 13.97 -31.44 3.34
N ASN A 222 12.66 -31.37 3.54
CA ASN A 222 12.01 -30.48 4.48
C ASN A 222 12.16 -31.02 5.92
N GLY A 223 12.50 -30.14 6.87
CA GLY A 223 12.49 -30.39 8.32
C GLY A 223 12.91 -29.14 9.12
N PRO A 224 12.55 -29.01 10.41
CA PRO A 224 11.24 -28.49 10.84
C PRO A 224 11.31 -27.18 11.65
N ASN A 225 10.25 -26.36 11.53
CA ASN A 225 9.75 -25.33 12.47
C ASN A 225 10.72 -24.28 13.09
N GLY A 226 10.72 -23.09 12.49
CA GLY A 226 11.12 -21.79 13.05
C GLY A 226 11.10 -20.70 11.96
N PRO A 227 10.76 -19.42 12.24
CA PRO A 227 10.64 -18.40 11.19
C PRO A 227 12.04 -18.05 10.65
N GLY A 228 12.38 -18.60 9.49
CA GLY A 228 13.67 -18.38 8.84
C GLY A 228 13.74 -16.98 8.26
N ILE A 229 14.43 -16.06 8.94
CA ILE A 229 14.85 -14.79 8.34
C ILE A 229 16.03 -15.10 7.41
N SER A 230 15.77 -15.14 6.12
CA SER A 230 16.81 -15.27 5.09
C SER A 230 17.57 -13.95 4.96
N LEU A 231 18.68 -13.80 5.68
CA LEU A 231 19.59 -12.66 5.54
C LEU A 231 20.47 -12.88 4.29
N PRO A 232 20.62 -11.88 3.40
CA PRO A 232 21.47 -12.01 2.23
C PRO A 232 22.95 -12.12 2.66
N MET A 233 23.59 -13.22 2.27
CA MET A 233 25.04 -13.43 2.39
C MET A 233 25.72 -12.95 1.12
N THR A 234 26.82 -12.21 1.28
CA THR A 234 27.69 -11.81 0.18
C THR A 234 29.09 -12.39 0.42
N GLY A 235 29.64 -13.05 -0.61
CA GLY A 235 30.93 -13.74 -0.57
C GLY A 235 30.87 -15.22 -0.15
N SER A 236 31.95 -15.96 -0.42
CA SER A 236 32.12 -17.37 -0.02
C SER A 236 33.47 -17.56 0.67
N GLY A 237 33.50 -18.27 1.80
CA GLY A 237 34.73 -18.52 2.56
C GLY A 237 35.05 -17.43 3.60
N ALA A 238 36.35 -17.12 3.80
CA ALA A 238 36.84 -16.21 4.85
C ALA A 238 36.37 -14.75 4.70
N ASP A 239 35.85 -14.37 3.53
CA ASP A 239 35.37 -13.02 3.23
C ASP A 239 33.85 -12.90 3.27
N ALA A 240 33.14 -13.92 3.76
CA ALA A 240 31.69 -13.88 3.88
C ALA A 240 31.25 -12.75 4.84
N ARG A 241 30.22 -12.01 4.45
CA ARG A 241 29.60 -10.93 5.23
C ARG A 241 28.08 -11.09 5.24
N VAL A 242 27.50 -10.94 6.42
CA VAL A 242 26.05 -10.94 6.68
C VAL A 242 25.63 -9.51 6.98
N THR A 243 24.67 -8.97 6.23
CA THR A 243 24.13 -7.62 6.44
C THR A 243 22.90 -7.68 7.34
N LEU A 244 22.94 -7.00 8.48
CA LEU A 244 21.81 -6.88 9.39
C LEU A 244 20.80 -5.81 8.91
N PRO A 245 19.54 -5.83 9.41
CA PRO A 245 18.50 -4.87 9.05
C PRO A 245 18.82 -3.39 9.33
N ASN A 246 19.84 -3.12 10.14
CA ASN A 246 20.36 -1.79 10.44
C ASN A 246 21.52 -1.35 9.50
N GLY A 247 21.83 -2.15 8.46
CA GLY A 247 22.88 -1.88 7.49
C GLY A 247 24.30 -2.29 7.93
N LEU A 248 24.46 -2.88 9.12
CA LEU A 248 25.77 -3.31 9.63
C LEU A 248 26.18 -4.65 9.02
N GLN A 249 27.40 -4.75 8.48
CA GLN A 249 27.94 -6.00 7.92
C GLN A 249 28.84 -6.71 8.92
N ILE A 250 28.51 -7.95 9.28
CA ILE A 250 29.30 -8.77 10.21
C ILE A 250 29.78 -10.06 9.57
N HIS A 251 30.89 -10.61 10.05
CA HIS A 251 31.38 -11.92 9.60
C HIS A 251 30.49 -13.05 10.18
N PRO A 252 30.23 -14.15 9.45
CA PRO A 252 29.38 -15.25 9.92
C PRO A 252 29.81 -15.88 11.25
N ALA A 253 31.12 -15.88 11.57
CA ALA A 253 31.60 -16.34 12.87
C ALA A 253 31.17 -15.43 14.04
N GLN A 254 30.96 -14.13 13.79
CA GLN A 254 30.41 -13.20 14.79
C GLN A 254 28.90 -13.39 14.95
N LEU A 255 28.17 -13.70 13.87
CA LEU A 255 26.75 -14.05 13.95
C LEU A 255 26.55 -15.32 14.80
N ALA A 256 27.38 -16.35 14.61
CA ALA A 256 27.33 -17.57 15.43
C ALA A 256 27.64 -17.30 16.91
N ALA A 257 28.62 -16.43 17.21
CA ALA A 257 28.97 -16.05 18.58
C ALA A 257 27.89 -15.19 19.28
N ILE A 258 27.10 -14.42 18.52
CA ILE A 258 25.93 -13.70 19.04
C ILE A 258 24.79 -14.67 19.36
N MET A 259 24.66 -15.76 18.60
CA MET A 259 23.55 -16.70 18.73
C MET A 259 23.76 -17.79 19.79
N GLN A 260 24.99 -18.23 20.05
CA GLN A 260 25.23 -19.39 20.93
C GLN A 260 26.54 -19.28 21.74
N GLY A 261 26.43 -18.98 23.05
CA GLY A 261 27.43 -19.42 24.03
C GLY A 261 28.63 -18.50 24.32
N PRO A 262 29.51 -18.92 25.26
CA PRO A 262 30.46 -18.05 25.94
C PRO A 262 31.57 -17.53 25.02
N LEU A 263 31.98 -16.29 25.27
CA LEU A 263 32.91 -15.50 24.45
C LEU A 263 34.28 -16.21 24.28
N PRO A 264 34.84 -16.24 23.05
CA PRO A 264 36.20 -16.73 22.84
C PRO A 264 37.23 -15.78 23.48
N PRO A 265 38.30 -16.30 24.12
CA PRO A 265 39.18 -15.55 25.02
C PRO A 265 40.14 -14.55 24.36
N ASN A 266 40.02 -14.27 23.06
CA ASN A 266 40.98 -13.43 22.34
C ASN A 266 40.32 -12.38 21.42
N LEU A 267 39.35 -11.63 21.95
CA LEU A 267 38.78 -10.46 21.29
C LEU A 267 39.47 -9.18 21.76
N ALA A 268 39.68 -8.23 20.84
CA ALA A 268 40.19 -6.90 21.18
C ALA A 268 39.27 -6.23 22.22
N PRO A 269 39.81 -5.57 23.26
CA PRO A 269 39.03 -5.09 24.41
C PRO A 269 37.90 -4.12 24.04
N GLN A 270 38.07 -3.34 22.97
CA GLN A 270 37.00 -2.47 22.44
C GLN A 270 35.81 -3.25 21.87
N GLN A 271 36.05 -4.38 21.21
CA GLN A 271 34.99 -5.20 20.62
C GLN A 271 34.20 -5.96 21.68
N ALA A 272 34.89 -6.44 22.73
CA ALA A 272 34.24 -7.08 23.88
C ALA A 272 33.33 -6.10 24.64
N ALA A 273 33.79 -4.85 24.84
CA ALA A 273 32.98 -3.81 25.48
C ALA A 273 31.74 -3.45 24.64
N MET A 274 31.88 -3.36 23.32
CA MET A 274 30.77 -3.04 22.41
C MET A 274 29.71 -4.16 22.39
N LEU A 275 30.13 -5.43 22.37
CA LEU A 275 29.22 -6.58 22.40
C LEU A 275 28.48 -6.68 23.74
N MET A 276 29.16 -6.37 24.84
CA MET A 276 28.54 -6.31 26.17
C MET A 276 27.49 -5.18 26.25
N GLN A 277 27.81 -4.01 25.70
CA GLN A 277 26.87 -2.88 25.67
C GLN A 277 25.65 -3.15 24.77
N ALA A 278 25.86 -3.82 23.62
CA ALA A 278 24.78 -4.24 22.73
C ALA A 278 23.85 -5.25 23.40
N ARG A 279 24.41 -6.21 24.14
CA ARG A 279 23.62 -7.18 24.91
C ARG A 279 22.81 -6.53 26.03
N ALA A 280 23.40 -5.56 26.73
CA ALA A 280 22.72 -4.80 27.77
C ALA A 280 21.53 -4.00 27.22
N GLN A 281 21.68 -3.36 26.05
CA GLN A 281 20.57 -2.66 25.39
C GLN A 281 19.45 -3.60 24.96
N LEU A 282 19.79 -4.79 24.46
CA LEU A 282 18.80 -5.79 24.04
C LEU A 282 17.99 -6.33 25.22
N GLN A 283 18.64 -6.58 26.36
CA GLN A 283 17.92 -6.98 27.58
C GLN A 283 17.02 -5.86 28.10
N ALA A 284 17.49 -4.61 28.11
CA ALA A 284 16.67 -3.48 28.53
C ALA A 284 15.44 -3.28 27.63
N LEU A 285 15.59 -3.46 26.31
CA LEU A 285 14.48 -3.37 25.36
C LEU A 285 13.47 -4.51 25.57
N GLN A 286 13.97 -5.72 25.85
CA GLN A 286 13.13 -6.88 26.11
C GLN A 286 12.34 -6.71 27.43
N GLU A 287 12.96 -6.13 28.45
CA GLU A 287 12.32 -5.82 29.73
C GLU A 287 11.24 -4.74 29.58
N GLN A 288 11.48 -3.70 28.76
CA GLN A 288 10.46 -2.72 28.40
C GLN A 288 9.29 -3.34 27.63
N ALA A 289 9.57 -4.26 26.70
CA ALA A 289 8.53 -4.96 25.95
C ALA A 289 7.67 -5.87 26.85
N MET A 290 8.30 -6.56 27.82
CA MET A 290 7.57 -7.36 28.81
C MET A 290 6.74 -6.49 29.76
N ALA A 291 7.25 -5.32 30.16
CA ALA A 291 6.50 -4.36 30.98
C ALA A 291 5.27 -3.79 30.24
N GLN A 292 5.39 -3.50 28.94
CA GLN A 292 4.25 -3.10 28.11
C GLN A 292 3.22 -4.22 27.93
N ALA A 293 3.67 -5.47 27.76
CA ALA A 293 2.78 -6.62 27.66
C ALA A 293 2.02 -6.87 28.99
N GLN A 294 2.66 -6.66 30.14
CA GLN A 294 1.99 -6.74 31.45
C GLN A 294 1.00 -5.59 31.69
N ALA A 295 1.29 -4.38 31.19
CA ALA A 295 0.35 -3.26 31.25
C ALA A 295 -0.90 -3.52 30.39
N GLN A 296 -0.74 -4.08 29.19
CA GLN A 296 -1.87 -4.45 28.32
C GLN A 296 -2.68 -5.64 28.86
N GLY A 297 -2.05 -6.57 29.58
CA GLY A 297 -2.75 -7.66 30.28
C GLY A 297 -3.64 -7.16 31.42
N HIS A 298 -3.21 -6.11 32.13
CA HIS A 298 -4.02 -5.50 33.19
C HIS A 298 -5.24 -4.72 32.65
N GLU A 299 -5.15 -4.12 31.47
CA GLU A 299 -6.32 -3.48 30.81
C GLU A 299 -7.35 -4.52 30.32
N GLN A 300 -6.92 -5.69 29.84
CA GLN A 300 -7.83 -6.76 29.41
C GLN A 300 -8.51 -7.52 30.57
N ASP A 301 -7.84 -7.66 31.72
CA ASP A 301 -8.43 -8.27 32.93
C ASP A 301 -9.43 -7.31 33.63
N GLU A 302 -9.28 -6.00 33.50
CA GLU A 302 -10.25 -5.02 34.01
C GLU A 302 -11.52 -4.97 33.12
N GLU A 303 -11.36 -5.08 31.79
CA GLU A 303 -12.46 -5.10 30.83
C GLU A 303 -13.26 -6.43 30.88
N THR A 304 -12.61 -7.57 31.11
CA THR A 304 -13.29 -8.88 31.25
C THR A 304 -14.00 -9.05 32.60
N LYS A 305 -13.55 -8.40 33.67
CA LYS A 305 -14.31 -8.30 34.94
C LYS A 305 -15.54 -7.40 34.82
N ALA A 306 -15.46 -6.31 34.06
CA ALA A 306 -16.61 -5.45 33.79
C ALA A 306 -17.68 -6.15 32.93
N VAL A 307 -17.27 -6.96 31.94
CA VAL A 307 -18.18 -7.69 31.04
C VAL A 307 -18.80 -8.94 31.71
N SER A 308 -18.11 -9.60 32.64
CA SER A 308 -18.66 -10.74 33.39
C SER A 308 -19.66 -10.33 34.47
N GLY A 309 -19.46 -9.18 35.13
CA GLY A 309 -20.44 -8.63 36.09
C GLY A 309 -21.78 -8.26 35.44
N ALA A 310 -21.78 -7.73 34.21
CA ALA A 310 -22.99 -7.38 33.47
C ALA A 310 -23.79 -8.61 32.96
N ARG A 311 -23.15 -9.78 32.88
CA ARG A 311 -23.76 -11.01 32.36
C ARG A 311 -24.49 -11.82 33.44
N GLU A 312 -24.20 -11.61 34.73
CA GLU A 312 -24.95 -12.23 35.84
C GLU A 312 -26.25 -11.48 36.17
N GLU A 313 -26.33 -10.16 35.98
CA GLU A 313 -27.57 -9.40 36.20
C GLU A 313 -28.64 -9.69 35.12
N THR A 314 -28.23 -9.92 33.87
CA THR A 314 -29.15 -10.14 32.74
C THR A 314 -29.78 -11.56 32.71
N LEU A 315 -29.16 -12.54 33.37
CA LEU A 315 -29.71 -13.91 33.50
C LEU A 315 -30.72 -14.05 34.67
N SER A 316 -30.72 -13.10 35.61
CA SER A 316 -31.70 -13.04 36.71
C SER A 316 -33.07 -12.50 36.24
N GLU A 317 -33.08 -11.57 35.28
CA GLU A 317 -34.33 -10.99 34.74
C GLU A 317 -35.03 -11.90 33.72
N ALA A 318 -34.30 -12.66 32.91
CA ALA A 318 -34.87 -13.53 31.87
C ALA A 318 -35.68 -14.73 32.41
N LYS A 319 -35.54 -15.07 33.70
CA LYS A 319 -36.28 -16.18 34.34
C LYS A 319 -37.64 -15.76 34.89
N LYS A 320 -38.02 -14.48 34.80
CA LYS A 320 -39.29 -13.96 35.33
C LYS A 320 -40.38 -13.75 34.27
N GLU A 321 -40.05 -13.81 32.97
CA GLU A 321 -41.01 -13.53 31.88
C GLU A 321 -41.47 -14.75 31.06
N THR A 322 -40.94 -15.95 31.29
CA THR A 322 -41.38 -17.17 30.58
C THR A 322 -42.46 -17.92 31.35
N ASN A 323 -43.63 -17.30 31.53
CA ASN A 323 -44.84 -18.03 31.90
C ASN A 323 -46.10 -17.34 31.34
N ALA A 324 -46.23 -17.33 30.01
CA ALA A 324 -47.50 -17.07 29.34
C ALA A 324 -47.52 -17.79 27.98
N ALA A 325 -48.40 -18.78 27.84
CA ALA A 325 -48.59 -19.59 26.64
C ALA A 325 -49.30 -18.80 25.51
N PRO A 326 -48.99 -19.05 24.22
CA PRO A 326 -49.80 -18.52 23.12
C PRO A 326 -50.80 -19.55 22.59
N ALA A 327 -52.05 -19.09 22.46
CA ALA A 327 -53.14 -19.80 21.81
C ALA A 327 -53.02 -19.75 20.27
N SER A 328 -53.32 -20.88 19.65
CA SER A 328 -53.38 -21.16 18.21
C SER A 328 -54.50 -20.38 17.50
N LYS A 329 -54.17 -19.73 16.36
CA LYS A 329 -55.14 -19.40 15.31
C LYS A 329 -54.57 -19.73 13.92
N THR A 330 -55.33 -20.61 13.26
CA THR A 330 -55.25 -21.13 11.90
C THR A 330 -55.57 -20.03 10.86
N ALA A 331 -54.83 -19.99 9.76
CA ALA A 331 -55.25 -19.31 8.53
C ALA A 331 -54.80 -20.15 7.31
N THR A 332 -55.81 -20.61 6.58
CA THR A 332 -55.81 -21.45 5.39
C THR A 332 -55.28 -20.67 4.18
N VAL A 333 -54.44 -21.31 3.35
CA VAL A 333 -54.04 -20.82 2.02
C VAL A 333 -54.74 -21.70 1.00
N GLU A 334 -55.60 -21.09 0.17
CA GLU A 334 -56.24 -21.74 -0.97
C GLU A 334 -55.28 -21.79 -2.16
N ASP A 335 -55.23 -22.97 -2.75
CA ASP A 335 -54.46 -23.41 -3.91
C ASP A 335 -55.18 -23.02 -5.21
N GLY A 336 -54.42 -22.63 -6.23
CA GLY A 336 -54.98 -22.10 -7.47
C GLY A 336 -53.99 -22.20 -8.62
N GLY A 337 -53.99 -23.35 -9.30
CA GLY A 337 -53.50 -23.51 -10.67
C GLY A 337 -52.87 -24.88 -10.94
N ASP A 338 -53.60 -25.78 -11.61
CA ASP A 338 -53.24 -26.23 -12.96
C ASP A 338 -54.21 -27.27 -13.55
N ASP A 339 -54.22 -27.28 -14.88
CA ASP A 339 -54.69 -28.28 -15.86
C ASP A 339 -56.10 -28.20 -16.50
N ALA A 340 -56.03 -28.09 -17.83
CA ALA A 340 -57.00 -28.33 -18.92
C ALA A 340 -57.80 -27.13 -19.49
#